data_AF-A0A354H0Z7-F1
#
_entry.id   AF-A0A354H0Z7-F1
#
_cell.length_a   1.000
_cell.length_b   1.000
_cell.length_c   1.000
_cell.angle_alpha   90.00
_cell.angle_beta   90.00
_cell.angle_gamma   90.00
#
_symmetry.space_group_name_H-M   'P 1'
#
loop_
_entity.id
_entity.type
_entity.pdbx_description
1 polymer ?
#
loop_
_entity_poly.entity_id
_entity_poly.type
_entity_poly.pdbx_seq_one_letter_code
_entity_poly.pdbx_strand_id
1 'polypeptide(L)'
;MPLRDHFHGLLGDRFEWSSFLGCWPTEIIRRLNTRLPARYHGEPRLYLGLGVEPDVVTFEEENLSENTRPVQTYSVDLPAQDVFESRIYDDRGGRLVAAIELVSPGNKDRPENRRAFVIKCAAYLQQRVSVVVVDVVTERHANLHVELMDLLEQTEAAPWPEGQDLYTVAYRTTKENDAWRLDMWPQALALGQPLPTLPLWLASNLAVPLELEATYEETCQVLRIR
;
A
#
# COMPACT_ATOMS: atom_id res chain seq x y z
N MET A 1 1.30 22.51 -1.79
CA MET A 1 0.47 22.60 -3.01
C MET A 1 -0.59 21.54 -2.84
N PRO A 2 -1.84 21.86 -3.15
CA PRO A 2 -2.92 20.94 -2.84
C PRO A 2 -2.94 19.68 -3.72
N LEU A 3 -3.58 18.63 -3.21
CA LEU A 3 -3.92 17.43 -3.96
C LEU A 3 -4.69 17.81 -5.24
N ARG A 4 -4.24 17.29 -6.38
CA ARG A 4 -4.80 17.56 -7.71
C ARG A 4 -5.62 16.36 -8.16
N ASP A 5 -6.59 16.63 -9.04
CA ASP A 5 -7.33 15.56 -9.71
C ASP A 5 -6.52 15.06 -10.91
N HIS A 6 -5.91 13.89 -10.77
CA HIS A 6 -5.07 13.29 -11.82
C HIS A 6 -5.85 12.46 -12.83
N PHE A 7 -7.16 12.26 -12.61
CA PHE A 7 -7.97 11.35 -13.43
C PHE A 7 -8.93 12.09 -14.36
N HIS A 8 -9.18 13.38 -14.10
CA HIS A 8 -10.11 14.20 -14.88
C HIS A 8 -9.44 15.45 -15.45
N GLY A 9 -10.04 15.99 -16.52
CA GLY A 9 -9.60 17.20 -17.18
C GLY A 9 -8.20 17.09 -17.80
N LEU A 10 -7.52 18.23 -17.93
CA LEU A 10 -6.24 18.32 -18.64
C LEU A 10 -5.13 17.43 -18.06
N LEU A 11 -5.19 17.07 -16.78
CA LEU A 11 -4.19 16.19 -16.17
C LEU A 11 -4.42 14.75 -16.57
N GLY A 12 -5.66 14.25 -16.44
CA GLY A 12 -6.01 12.89 -16.89
C GLY A 12 -5.80 12.67 -18.39
N ASP A 13 -6.02 13.71 -19.21
CA ASP A 13 -5.82 13.63 -20.65
C ASP A 13 -4.33 13.62 -21.07
N ARG A 14 -3.45 14.24 -20.26
CA ARG A 14 -2.05 14.47 -20.63
C ARG A 14 -1.06 13.54 -19.93
N PHE A 15 -1.40 13.01 -18.77
CA PHE A 15 -0.50 12.23 -17.95
C PHE A 15 -1.10 10.88 -17.64
N GLU A 16 -0.35 9.83 -17.97
CA GLU A 16 -0.70 8.48 -17.55
C GLU A 16 -0.51 8.35 -16.04
N TRP A 17 -1.56 7.97 -15.32
CA TRP A 17 -1.52 7.82 -13.86
C TRP A 17 -0.43 6.86 -13.37
N SER A 18 -0.15 5.81 -14.15
CA SER A 18 0.94 4.86 -13.89
C SER A 18 2.31 5.53 -13.83
N SER A 19 2.54 6.62 -14.58
CA SER A 19 3.78 7.40 -14.52
C SER A 19 3.91 8.15 -13.20
N PHE A 20 2.80 8.68 -12.67
CA PHE A 20 2.78 9.31 -11.35
C PHE A 20 3.08 8.29 -10.25
N LEU A 21 2.37 7.17 -10.24
CA LEU A 21 2.59 6.10 -9.27
C LEU A 21 3.93 5.37 -9.45
N GLY A 22 4.56 5.42 -10.62
CA GLY A 22 5.93 4.95 -10.83
C GLY A 22 6.99 5.84 -10.17
N CYS A 23 6.69 7.12 -9.96
CA CYS A 23 7.62 8.10 -9.40
C CYS A 23 7.39 8.33 -7.89
N TRP A 24 6.13 8.42 -7.46
CA TRP A 24 5.80 8.83 -6.09
C TRP A 24 6.37 7.93 -4.98
N PRO A 25 6.32 6.58 -5.06
CA PRO A 25 7.00 5.70 -4.12
C PRO A 25 8.50 5.98 -4.00
N THR A 26 9.15 6.25 -5.13
CA THR A 26 10.58 6.57 -5.15
C THR A 26 10.85 7.88 -4.42
N GLU A 27 10.02 8.90 -4.59
CA GLU A 27 10.14 10.17 -3.87
C GLU A 27 9.85 10.03 -2.37
N ILE A 28 8.89 9.17 -2.00
CA ILE A 28 8.63 8.80 -0.60
C ILE A 28 9.91 8.19 0.02
N ILE A 29 10.50 7.20 -0.63
CA ILE A 29 11.70 6.54 -0.15
C ILE A 29 12.90 7.49 -0.12
N ARG A 30 13.09 8.31 -1.16
CA ARG A 30 14.16 9.31 -1.19
C ARG A 30 14.07 10.25 0.00
N ARG A 31 12.86 10.73 0.32
CA ARG A 31 12.63 11.60 1.49
C ARG A 31 12.85 10.85 2.80
N LEU A 32 12.31 9.64 2.94
CA LEU A 32 12.43 8.82 4.14
C LEU A 32 13.88 8.44 4.43
N ASN A 33 14.66 8.03 3.43
CA ASN A 33 16.06 7.62 3.62
C ASN A 33 16.96 8.74 4.18
N THR A 34 16.55 10.01 4.08
CA THR A 34 17.26 11.13 4.74
C THR A 34 16.93 11.28 6.23
N ARG A 35 15.91 10.57 6.72
CA ARG A 35 15.35 10.69 8.08
C ARG A 35 15.32 9.39 8.86
N LEU A 36 15.37 8.26 8.16
CA LEU A 36 15.46 6.96 8.79
C LEU A 36 16.75 6.90 9.62
N PRO A 37 16.69 6.35 10.86
CA PRO A 37 17.90 6.03 11.58
C PRO A 37 18.76 5.05 10.78
N ALA A 38 20.09 5.09 10.95
CA ALA A 38 21.06 4.31 10.15
C ALA A 38 20.86 2.78 10.12
N ARG A 39 19.99 2.24 10.99
CA ARG A 39 19.60 0.82 11.04
C ARG A 39 18.54 0.45 10.00
N TYR A 40 17.83 1.44 9.48
CA TYR A 40 16.68 1.25 8.60
C TYR A 40 17.00 1.83 7.23
N HIS A 41 16.55 1.14 6.21
CA HIS A 41 16.55 1.64 4.84
C HIS A 41 15.19 1.40 4.22
N GLY A 42 14.87 2.17 3.19
CA GLY A 42 13.66 2.01 2.42
C GLY A 42 13.92 1.75 0.95
N GLU A 43 13.01 1.01 0.32
CA GLU A 43 13.04 0.63 -1.09
C GLU A 43 11.64 0.76 -1.71
N PRO A 44 11.51 1.32 -2.92
CA PRO A 44 10.24 1.33 -3.64
C PRO A 44 10.02 -0.01 -4.34
N ARG A 45 8.77 -0.42 -4.45
CA ARG A 45 8.37 -1.63 -5.15
C ARG A 45 7.22 -1.32 -6.10
N LEU A 46 7.45 -1.66 -7.37
CA LEU A 46 6.60 -1.27 -8.49
C LEU A 46 6.36 -2.50 -9.37
N TYR A 47 5.13 -2.98 -9.44
CA TYR A 47 4.71 -3.98 -10.42
C TYR A 47 3.46 -3.48 -11.14
N LEU A 48 3.46 -3.56 -12.47
CA LEU A 48 2.29 -3.33 -13.31
C LEU A 48 1.89 -4.68 -13.91
N GLY A 49 0.65 -5.12 -13.71
CA GLY A 49 0.20 -6.40 -14.28
C GLY A 49 0.44 -7.65 -13.39
N LEU A 50 0.59 -8.83 -14.02
CA LEU A 50 0.76 -10.16 -13.38
C LEU A 50 2.06 -10.27 -12.56
N GLY A 51 2.16 -9.51 -11.46
CA GLY A 51 3.20 -9.64 -10.45
C GLY A 51 2.87 -10.79 -9.49
N VAL A 52 2.99 -12.04 -9.94
CA VAL A 52 3.14 -13.16 -9.01
C VAL A 52 4.59 -13.12 -8.54
N GLU A 53 4.82 -12.83 -7.26
CA GLU A 53 6.07 -13.27 -6.65
C GLU A 53 5.93 -14.75 -6.31
N PRO A 54 6.64 -15.65 -6.99
CA PRO A 54 6.79 -16.98 -6.46
C PRO A 54 7.58 -16.87 -5.16
N ASP A 55 6.99 -17.31 -4.06
CA ASP A 55 7.76 -17.65 -2.86
C ASP A 55 8.66 -18.82 -3.26
N VAL A 56 9.96 -18.56 -3.47
CA VAL A 56 10.90 -19.58 -3.97
C VAL A 56 11.19 -20.56 -2.84
N VAL A 57 10.38 -21.62 -2.76
CA VAL A 57 10.73 -22.83 -2.04
C VAL A 57 11.73 -23.59 -2.90
N THR A 58 12.92 -23.85 -2.37
CA THR A 58 13.91 -24.72 -3.01
C THR A 58 13.36 -26.15 -3.02
N PHE A 59 12.87 -26.61 -4.17
CA PHE A 59 12.47 -28.00 -4.34
C PHE A 59 13.73 -28.86 -4.51
N GLU A 60 13.96 -29.79 -3.59
CA GLU A 60 14.87 -30.91 -3.83
C GLU A 60 14.23 -31.83 -4.89
N GLU A 61 14.98 -32.20 -5.93
CA GLU A 61 14.54 -33.15 -6.95
C GLU A 61 14.36 -34.55 -6.33
N GLU A 62 13.15 -34.87 -5.90
CA GLU A 62 12.75 -36.27 -5.69
C GLU A 62 12.39 -36.90 -7.05
N ASN A 63 13.06 -38.02 -7.35
CA ASN A 63 12.78 -38.88 -8.50
C ASN A 63 11.28 -39.26 -8.54
N LEU A 64 10.51 -38.60 -9.41
CA LEU A 64 9.10 -38.91 -9.62
C LEU A 64 8.98 -40.20 -10.43
N SER A 65 8.44 -41.24 -9.78
CA SER A 65 7.96 -42.44 -10.46
C SER A 65 6.75 -42.12 -11.34
N GLU A 66 6.74 -42.64 -12.56
CA GLU A 66 5.66 -42.48 -13.55
C GLU A 66 4.36 -43.12 -13.04
N ASN A 67 3.52 -42.32 -12.39
CA ASN A 67 2.12 -42.67 -12.13
C ASN A 67 1.24 -41.43 -12.37
N THR A 68 1.27 -40.92 -13.60
CA THR A 68 0.58 -39.67 -13.97
C THR A 68 -0.92 -39.92 -14.17
N ARG A 69 -1.71 -39.46 -13.20
CA ARG A 69 -3.16 -39.24 -13.38
C ARG A 69 -3.39 -38.16 -14.45
N PRO A 70 -4.53 -38.18 -15.18
CA PRO A 70 -4.82 -37.16 -16.19
C PRO A 70 -4.88 -35.77 -15.56
N VAL A 71 -4.18 -34.81 -16.20
CA VAL A 71 -4.22 -33.39 -15.83
C VAL A 71 -5.62 -32.85 -16.11
N GLN A 72 -6.20 -32.15 -15.12
CA GLN A 72 -7.43 -31.37 -15.29
C GLN A 72 -7.05 -29.90 -15.43
N THR A 73 -7.41 -29.29 -16.56
CA THR A 73 -7.08 -27.90 -16.89
C THR A 73 -8.33 -27.03 -16.80
N TYR A 74 -8.24 -25.92 -16.06
CA TYR A 74 -9.28 -24.91 -15.96
C TYR A 74 -8.73 -23.56 -16.42
N SER A 75 -9.55 -22.77 -17.13
CA SER A 75 -9.24 -21.37 -17.36
C SER A 75 -9.47 -20.60 -16.07
N VAL A 76 -8.42 -19.97 -15.55
CA VAL A 76 -8.48 -19.12 -14.35
C VAL A 76 -8.08 -17.71 -14.77
N ASP A 77 -8.94 -16.73 -14.48
CA ASP A 77 -8.56 -15.32 -14.56
C ASP A 77 -7.82 -14.96 -13.26
N LEU A 78 -6.49 -14.80 -13.36
CA LEU A 78 -5.67 -14.42 -12.22
C LEU A 78 -5.63 -12.89 -12.16
N PRO A 79 -6.06 -12.27 -11.05
CA PRO A 79 -6.07 -10.82 -10.94
C PRO A 79 -4.65 -10.28 -11.07
N ALA A 80 -4.40 -9.50 -12.12
CA ALA A 80 -3.23 -8.67 -12.22
C ALA A 80 -3.34 -7.57 -11.16
N GLN A 81 -2.43 -7.56 -10.18
CA GLN A 81 -2.37 -6.49 -9.19
C GLN A 81 -1.27 -5.52 -9.54
N ASP A 82 -1.66 -4.28 -9.79
CA ASP A 82 -0.69 -3.19 -9.76
C ASP A 82 -0.26 -2.97 -8.30
N VAL A 83 1.04 -3.02 -8.07
CA VAL A 83 1.67 -2.84 -6.77
C VAL A 83 2.51 -1.58 -6.83
N PHE A 84 2.14 -0.61 -6.00
CA PHE A 84 2.87 0.64 -5.83
C PHE A 84 3.11 0.83 -4.34
N GLU A 85 4.28 0.38 -3.89
CA GLU A 85 4.58 0.26 -2.47
C GLU A 85 5.92 0.89 -2.14
N SER A 86 6.03 1.49 -0.95
CA SER A 86 7.31 1.87 -0.35
C SER A 86 7.54 1.04 0.89
N ARG A 87 8.62 0.26 0.93
CA ARG A 87 8.92 -0.65 2.04
C ARG A 87 10.08 -0.14 2.86
N ILE A 88 10.01 -0.35 4.17
CA ILE A 88 11.08 -0.02 5.10
C ILE A 88 11.53 -1.29 5.80
N TYR A 89 12.83 -1.53 5.74
CA TYR A 89 13.48 -2.70 6.31
C TYR A 89 14.36 -2.31 7.49
N ASP A 90 14.48 -3.26 8.40
CA ASP A 90 15.45 -3.25 9.46
C ASP A 90 16.65 -4.10 9.04
N ASP A 91 17.82 -3.47 8.89
CA ASP A 91 19.07 -4.14 8.48
C ASP A 91 19.45 -5.28 9.42
N ARG A 92 18.99 -5.21 10.68
CA ARG A 92 19.14 -6.33 11.61
C ARG A 92 18.12 -7.41 11.27
N GLY A 93 18.55 -8.34 10.43
CA GLY A 93 17.78 -9.52 10.06
C GLY A 93 16.93 -9.35 8.80
N GLY A 94 17.08 -8.24 8.06
CA GLY A 94 16.41 -8.02 6.78
C GLY A 94 14.89 -7.99 6.89
N ARG A 95 14.36 -7.62 8.06
CA ARG A 95 12.93 -7.74 8.35
C ARG A 95 12.19 -6.51 7.85
N LEU A 96 11.11 -6.71 7.11
CA LEU A 96 10.16 -5.65 6.79
C LEU A 96 9.54 -5.11 8.09
N VAL A 97 9.55 -3.79 8.29
CA VAL A 97 8.99 -3.14 9.49
C VAL A 97 7.87 -2.17 9.16
N ALA A 98 7.87 -1.59 7.96
CA ALA A 98 6.75 -0.78 7.49
C ALA A 98 6.54 -0.89 5.97
N ALA A 99 5.30 -0.71 5.54
CA ALA A 99 4.87 -0.67 4.15
C ALA A 99 3.93 0.53 3.94
N ILE A 100 4.17 1.32 2.90
CA ILE A 100 3.24 2.36 2.43
C ILE A 100 2.66 1.88 1.11
N GLU A 101 1.37 1.57 1.10
CA GLU A 101 0.60 1.14 -0.07
C GLU A 101 -0.09 2.36 -0.71
N LEU A 102 0.25 2.64 -1.96
CA LEU A 102 -0.47 3.63 -2.77
C LEU A 102 -1.57 2.92 -3.56
N VAL A 103 -2.81 3.34 -3.35
CA VAL A 103 -3.97 2.74 -4.02
C VAL A 103 -3.97 3.15 -5.49
N SER A 104 -4.11 2.16 -6.37
CA SER A 104 -4.32 2.34 -7.82
C SER A 104 -5.79 2.12 -8.21
N PRO A 105 -6.24 2.62 -9.38
CA PRO A 105 -7.57 2.32 -9.90
C PRO A 105 -7.87 0.83 -9.99
N GLY A 106 -6.86 0.04 -10.41
CA GLY A 106 -6.96 -1.42 -10.51
C GLY A 106 -7.26 -2.08 -9.17
N ASN A 107 -6.74 -1.55 -8.05
CA ASN A 107 -7.05 -2.07 -6.72
C ASN A 107 -8.53 -1.89 -6.36
N LYS A 108 -9.22 -0.88 -6.90
CA LYS A 108 -10.65 -0.59 -6.63
C LYS A 108 -11.62 -1.22 -7.64
N ASP A 109 -11.11 -1.75 -8.76
CA ASP A 109 -11.92 -2.17 -9.91
C ASP A 109 -12.86 -3.35 -9.59
N ARG A 110 -12.29 -4.55 -9.43
CA ARG A 110 -13.07 -5.78 -9.20
C ARG A 110 -13.05 -6.19 -7.72
N PRO A 111 -14.10 -6.87 -7.21
CA PRO A 111 -14.12 -7.37 -5.84
C PRO A 111 -12.89 -8.22 -5.47
N GLU A 112 -12.37 -9.01 -6.41
CA GLU A 112 -11.20 -9.85 -6.21
C GLU A 112 -9.93 -9.02 -5.97
N ASN A 113 -9.77 -7.91 -6.70
CA ASN A 113 -8.63 -7.00 -6.55
C ASN A 113 -8.67 -6.29 -5.20
N ARG A 114 -9.86 -5.83 -4.79
CA ARG A 114 -10.07 -5.19 -3.48
C ARG A 114 -9.75 -6.15 -2.35
N ARG A 115 -10.30 -7.36 -2.43
CA ARG A 115 -10.03 -8.43 -1.46
C ARG A 115 -8.54 -8.77 -1.38
N ALA A 116 -7.86 -8.89 -2.51
CA ALA A 116 -6.43 -9.20 -2.51
C ALA A 116 -5.58 -8.06 -1.90
N PHE A 117 -5.91 -6.80 -2.18
CA PHE A 117 -5.27 -5.64 -1.52
C PHE A 117 -5.48 -5.66 0.00
N VAL A 118 -6.71 -5.91 0.44
CA VAL A 118 -7.08 -5.94 1.86
C VAL A 118 -6.40 -7.11 2.59
N ILE A 119 -6.35 -8.30 1.98
CA ILE A 119 -5.64 -9.46 2.51
C ILE A 119 -4.13 -9.17 2.65
N LYS A 120 -3.51 -8.50 1.66
CA LYS A 120 -2.11 -8.07 1.74
C LYS A 120 -1.86 -7.18 2.96
N CYS A 121 -2.70 -6.16 3.15
CA CYS A 121 -2.60 -5.26 4.30
C CYS A 121 -2.79 -6.01 5.63
N ALA A 122 -3.78 -6.90 5.72
CA ALA A 122 -4.00 -7.72 6.91
C ALA A 122 -2.80 -8.64 7.22
N ALA A 123 -2.19 -9.25 6.20
CA ALA A 123 -1.00 -10.09 6.37
C ALA A 123 0.19 -9.30 6.93
N TYR A 124 0.41 -8.07 6.47
CA TYR A 124 1.42 -7.17 7.07
C TYR A 124 1.14 -6.88 8.54
N LEU A 125 -0.10 -6.54 8.89
CA LEU A 125 -0.49 -6.24 10.26
C LEU A 125 -0.31 -7.45 11.20
N GLN A 126 -0.61 -8.66 10.72
CA GLN A 126 -0.37 -9.91 11.45
C GLN A 126 1.14 -10.15 11.71
N GLN A 127 1.99 -9.76 10.76
CA GLN A 127 3.45 -9.83 10.87
C GLN A 127 4.05 -8.65 11.67
N ARG A 128 3.21 -7.78 12.25
CA ARG A 128 3.60 -6.56 12.99
C ARG A 128 4.33 -5.53 12.11
N VAL A 129 4.11 -5.57 10.80
CA VAL A 129 4.54 -4.52 9.88
C VAL A 129 3.56 -3.36 9.99
N SER A 130 4.06 -2.14 10.19
CA SER A 130 3.21 -0.94 10.14
C SER A 130 2.78 -0.68 8.71
N VAL A 131 1.49 -0.44 8.48
CA VAL A 131 0.96 -0.22 7.13
C VAL A 131 0.46 1.21 7.04
N VAL A 132 0.76 1.91 5.95
CA VAL A 132 0.08 3.17 5.59
C VAL A 132 -0.61 2.96 4.26
N VAL A 133 -1.93 3.17 4.21
CA VAL A 133 -2.69 3.18 2.95
C VAL A 133 -2.91 4.62 2.54
N VAL A 134 -2.60 4.94 1.28
CA VAL A 134 -2.81 6.27 0.69
C VAL A 134 -3.71 6.12 -0.52
N ASP A 135 -4.93 6.65 -0.42
CA ASP A 135 -5.96 6.58 -1.45
C ASP A 135 -6.28 7.96 -1.99
N VAL A 136 -5.79 8.22 -3.21
CA VAL A 136 -6.00 9.47 -3.96
C VAL A 136 -6.75 9.22 -5.27
N VAL A 137 -7.32 8.03 -5.46
CA VAL A 137 -8.02 7.65 -6.69
C VAL A 137 -9.41 8.27 -6.72
N THR A 138 -9.63 9.21 -7.64
CA THR A 138 -10.91 9.96 -7.75
C THR A 138 -11.93 9.30 -8.66
N GLU A 139 -11.49 8.47 -9.61
CA GLU A 139 -12.37 7.82 -10.60
C GLU A 139 -13.04 6.52 -10.12
N ARG A 140 -12.73 6.06 -8.89
CA ARG A 140 -13.31 4.85 -8.28
C ARG A 140 -13.58 5.09 -6.79
N HIS A 141 -14.76 4.68 -6.33
CA HIS A 141 -15.31 5.06 -5.02
C HIS A 141 -15.28 3.94 -3.96
N ALA A 142 -14.64 2.81 -4.24
CA ALA A 142 -14.52 1.76 -3.23
C ALA A 142 -13.59 2.19 -2.08
N ASN A 143 -13.95 1.84 -0.84
CA ASN A 143 -13.18 2.20 0.36
C ASN A 143 -12.49 0.96 0.95
N LEU A 144 -11.20 0.80 0.66
CA LEU A 144 -10.40 -0.35 1.09
C LEU A 144 -10.11 -0.36 2.60
N HIS A 145 -10.19 0.80 3.28
CA HIS A 145 -10.11 0.85 4.75
C HIS A 145 -11.33 0.17 5.38
N VAL A 146 -12.54 0.48 4.91
CA VAL A 146 -13.78 -0.16 5.39
C VAL A 146 -13.71 -1.67 5.18
N GLU A 147 -13.34 -2.11 3.97
CA GLU A 147 -13.18 -3.55 3.68
C GLU A 147 -12.10 -4.23 4.55
N LEU A 148 -11.03 -3.51 4.91
CA LEU A 148 -10.01 -4.02 5.85
C LEU A 148 -10.54 -4.13 7.28
N MET A 149 -11.32 -3.17 7.76
CA MET A 149 -11.93 -3.25 9.09
C MET A 149 -12.93 -4.40 9.17
N ASP A 150 -13.71 -4.62 8.11
CA ASP A 150 -14.62 -5.76 8.00
C ASP A 150 -13.86 -7.10 8.03
N LEU A 151 -12.75 -7.22 7.28
CA LEU A 151 -11.91 -8.44 7.29
C LEU A 151 -11.31 -8.73 8.67
N LEU A 152 -10.93 -7.69 9.42
CA LEU A 152 -10.36 -7.81 10.76
C LEU A 152 -11.42 -7.95 11.86
N GLU A 153 -12.70 -8.11 11.48
CA GLU A 153 -13.86 -8.22 12.37
C GLU A 153 -13.98 -7.02 13.34
N GLN A 154 -13.51 -5.84 12.92
CA GLN A 154 -13.54 -4.60 13.72
C GLN A 154 -14.82 -3.80 13.47
N THR A 155 -15.97 -4.39 13.80
CA THR A 155 -17.30 -3.80 13.58
C THR A 155 -17.65 -2.64 14.52
N GLU A 156 -16.85 -2.43 15.58
CA GLU A 156 -17.00 -1.32 16.53
C GLU A 156 -16.22 -0.05 16.10
N ALA A 157 -15.49 -0.09 14.99
CA ALA A 157 -14.81 1.08 14.46
C ALA A 157 -15.83 2.20 14.15
N ALA A 158 -15.44 3.46 14.38
CA ALA A 158 -16.28 4.59 14.04
C ALA A 158 -16.64 4.53 12.53
N PRO A 159 -17.90 4.76 12.16
CA PRO A 159 -18.32 4.67 10.77
C PRO A 159 -17.55 5.68 9.93
N TRP A 160 -17.07 5.24 8.76
CA TRP A 160 -16.41 6.13 7.82
C TRP A 160 -17.43 7.11 7.22
N PRO A 161 -17.12 8.42 7.13
CA PRO A 161 -18.06 9.40 6.58
C PRO A 161 -18.48 9.06 5.15
N GLU A 162 -19.79 9.14 4.86
CA GLU A 162 -20.31 8.96 3.50
C GLU A 162 -19.73 10.01 2.54
N GLY A 163 -19.41 9.58 1.31
CA GLY A 163 -18.86 10.44 0.25
C GLY A 163 -17.38 10.80 0.42
N GLN A 164 -16.70 10.25 1.43
CA GLN A 164 -15.27 10.46 1.67
C GLN A 164 -14.44 9.32 1.06
N ASP A 165 -14.19 9.38 -0.25
CA ASP A 165 -13.50 8.30 -0.99
C ASP A 165 -11.98 8.43 -1.01
N LEU A 166 -11.46 9.64 -0.75
CA LEU A 166 -10.04 9.92 -0.67
C LEU A 166 -9.60 9.96 0.78
N TYR A 167 -8.57 9.21 1.12
CA TYR A 167 -8.15 9.09 2.50
C TYR A 167 -6.71 8.59 2.62
N THR A 168 -6.20 8.69 3.83
CA THR A 168 -5.04 7.93 4.23
C THR A 168 -5.19 7.44 5.65
N VAL A 169 -4.69 6.25 5.93
CA VAL A 169 -4.69 5.67 7.27
C VAL A 169 -3.34 5.05 7.53
N ALA A 170 -2.70 5.45 8.62
CA ALA A 170 -1.58 4.71 9.19
C ALA A 170 -2.11 3.68 10.19
N TYR A 171 -1.56 2.48 10.17
CA TYR A 171 -1.92 1.35 11.03
C TYR A 171 -0.68 0.80 11.72
N ARG A 172 -0.87 0.34 12.95
CA ARG A 172 0.13 -0.41 13.68
C ARG A 172 -0.52 -1.43 14.59
N THR A 173 0.00 -2.65 14.56
CA THR A 173 -0.33 -3.66 15.55
C THR A 173 0.63 -3.57 16.74
N THR A 174 0.09 -3.43 17.95
CA THR A 174 0.85 -3.47 19.20
C THR A 174 0.35 -4.62 20.09
N LYS A 175 1.16 -5.03 21.07
CA LYS A 175 0.79 -6.04 22.06
C LYS A 175 0.88 -5.42 23.45
N GLU A 176 -0.23 -5.37 24.16
CA GLU A 176 -0.36 -4.79 25.50
C GLU A 176 -1.10 -5.78 26.41
N ASN A 177 -0.53 -6.11 27.58
CA ASN A 177 -1.10 -7.06 28.54
C ASN A 177 -1.53 -8.40 27.91
N ASP A 178 -0.69 -8.95 27.05
CA ASP A 178 -0.94 -10.14 26.23
C ASP A 178 -2.09 -10.06 25.19
N ALA A 179 -2.81 -8.93 25.13
CA ALA A 179 -3.79 -8.65 24.09
C ALA A 179 -3.16 -7.92 22.90
N TRP A 180 -3.58 -8.30 21.70
CA TRP A 180 -3.24 -7.59 20.47
C TRP A 180 -4.15 -6.38 20.30
N ARG A 181 -3.56 -5.26 19.88
CA ARG A 181 -4.27 -4.00 19.63
C ARG A 181 -3.91 -3.49 18.24
N LEU A 182 -4.91 -2.97 17.52
CA LEU A 182 -4.72 -2.24 16.28
C LEU A 182 -4.88 -0.74 16.57
N ASP A 183 -3.80 0.02 16.42
CA ASP A 183 -3.83 1.47 16.44
C ASP A 183 -3.99 1.98 15.00
N MET A 184 -4.80 3.03 14.81
CA MET A 184 -5.00 3.65 13.51
C MET A 184 -5.06 5.18 13.59
N TRP A 185 -4.58 5.84 12.54
CA TRP A 185 -4.62 7.30 12.37
C TRP A 185 -5.27 7.66 11.04
N PRO A 186 -6.62 7.60 10.95
CA PRO A 186 -7.33 7.94 9.73
C PRO A 186 -7.31 9.46 9.48
N GLN A 187 -7.16 9.85 8.22
CA GLN A 187 -7.23 11.22 7.74
C GLN A 187 -8.02 11.25 6.41
N ALA A 188 -9.08 12.05 6.38
CA ALA A 188 -9.80 12.37 5.15
C ALA A 188 -8.93 13.26 4.24
N LEU A 189 -8.93 12.98 2.94
CA LEU A 189 -8.26 13.79 1.93
C LEU A 189 -9.29 14.52 1.06
N ALA A 190 -8.93 15.68 0.54
CA ALA A 190 -9.78 16.40 -0.39
C ALA A 190 -8.94 17.03 -1.51
N LEU A 191 -9.51 17.07 -2.71
CA LEU A 191 -8.94 17.85 -3.80
C LEU A 191 -8.82 19.31 -3.38
N GLY A 192 -7.74 19.97 -3.79
CA GLY A 192 -7.52 21.36 -3.40
C GLY A 192 -6.99 21.55 -1.97
N GLN A 193 -6.75 20.48 -1.20
CA GLN A 193 -6.20 20.54 0.16
C GLN A 193 -4.79 19.92 0.26
N PRO A 194 -3.95 20.37 1.22
CA PRO A 194 -2.63 19.78 1.45
C PRO A 194 -2.74 18.32 1.92
N LEU A 195 -1.76 17.49 1.57
CA LEU A 195 -1.66 16.12 2.06
C LEU A 195 -1.08 16.09 3.49
N PRO A 196 -1.57 15.22 4.38
CA PRO A 196 -1.14 15.21 5.77
C PRO A 196 0.25 14.62 5.96
N THR A 197 0.86 14.90 7.12
CA THR A 197 2.01 14.13 7.61
C THR A 197 1.52 13.06 8.57
N LEU A 198 1.92 11.81 8.35
CA LEU A 198 1.50 10.66 9.16
C LEU A 198 2.67 10.07 9.96
N PRO A 199 2.40 9.39 11.08
CA PRO A 199 3.41 8.58 11.73
C PRO A 199 3.66 7.29 10.93
N LEU A 200 4.91 7.05 10.53
CA LEU A 200 5.37 5.77 10.01
C LEU A 200 6.13 5.03 11.11
N TRP A 201 5.51 3.98 11.67
CA TRP A 201 6.09 3.26 12.79
C TRP A 201 7.12 2.23 12.35
N LEU A 202 8.32 2.32 12.90
CA LEU A 202 9.44 1.39 12.64
C LEU A 202 9.60 0.38 13.78
N ALA A 203 9.13 0.73 14.98
CA ALA A 203 9.09 -0.10 16.18
C ALA A 203 7.98 0.39 17.13
N SER A 204 7.82 -0.27 18.29
CA SER A 204 6.78 0.08 19.28
C SER A 204 6.89 1.51 19.82
N ASN A 205 8.10 2.06 19.90
CA ASN A 205 8.39 3.40 20.43
C ASN A 205 9.14 4.30 19.44
N LEU A 206 9.18 3.93 18.16
CA LEU A 206 9.91 4.67 17.13
C LEU A 206 9.02 4.87 15.92
N ALA A 207 8.72 6.13 15.61
CA ALA A 207 8.07 6.55 14.38
C ALA A 207 8.89 7.67 13.72
N VAL A 208 8.82 7.73 12.40
CA VAL A 208 9.34 8.84 11.60
C VAL A 208 8.18 9.54 10.86
N PRO A 209 8.29 10.84 10.55
CA PRO A 209 7.25 11.54 9.81
C PRO A 209 7.23 11.11 8.34
N LEU A 210 6.08 10.63 7.87
CA LEU A 210 5.76 10.44 6.46
C LEU A 210 5.10 11.71 5.92
N GLU A 211 5.89 12.59 5.33
CA GLU A 211 5.43 13.87 4.78
C GLU A 211 4.87 13.69 3.36
N LEU A 212 3.58 13.33 3.25
CA LEU A 212 2.97 13.05 1.94
C LEU A 212 2.93 14.27 1.02
N GLU A 213 2.70 15.48 1.55
CA GLU A 213 2.67 16.68 0.72
C GLU A 213 4.03 16.94 0.05
N ALA A 214 5.12 16.89 0.82
CA ALA A 214 6.45 17.16 0.28
C ALA A 214 6.86 16.17 -0.83
N THR A 215 6.55 14.88 -0.66
CA THR A 215 6.89 13.85 -1.66
C THR A 215 5.99 13.91 -2.88
N TYR A 216 4.71 14.27 -2.69
CA TYR A 216 3.76 14.49 -3.76
C TYR A 216 4.12 15.71 -4.62
N GLU A 217 4.49 16.82 -3.98
CA GLU A 217 4.91 18.04 -4.66
C GLU A 217 6.18 17.84 -5.48
N GLU A 218 7.18 17.17 -4.92
CA GLU A 218 8.40 16.85 -5.66
C GLU A 218 8.09 15.95 -6.85
N THR A 219 7.23 14.94 -6.68
CA THR A 219 6.79 14.07 -7.78
C THR A 219 6.16 14.89 -8.90
N CYS A 220 5.27 15.81 -8.54
CA CYS A 220 4.65 16.73 -9.49
C CYS A 220 5.70 17.61 -10.20
N GLN A 221 6.70 18.11 -9.47
CA GLN A 221 7.77 18.92 -10.03
C GLN A 221 8.63 18.13 -11.03
N VAL A 222 9.06 16.92 -10.67
CA VAL A 222 9.85 16.01 -11.50
C VAL A 222 9.10 15.67 -12.80
N LEU A 223 7.81 15.36 -12.69
CA LEU A 223 6.95 15.03 -13.83
C LEU A 223 6.41 16.27 -14.57
N ARG A 224 6.77 17.48 -14.13
CA ARG A 224 6.33 18.77 -14.71
C ARG A 224 4.80 18.93 -14.73
N ILE A 225 4.13 18.35 -13.74
CA ILE A 225 2.70 18.49 -13.47
C ILE A 225 2.48 19.84 -12.78
N ARG A 226 1.77 20.75 -13.45
CA ARG A 226 1.48 22.11 -12.98
C ARG A 226 0.05 22.26 -12.52
#